data_AF-A0A821JXX2-F1
#
_entry.id   AF-A0A821JXX2-F1
#
_cell.length_a   1.000
_cell.length_b   1.000
_cell.length_c   1.000
_cell.angle_alpha   90.00
_cell.angle_beta   90.00
_cell.angle_gamma   90.00
#
_symmetry.space_group_name_H-M   'P 1'
#
loop_
_entity.id
_entity.type
_entity.pdbx_description
1 polymer ?
#
loop_
_entity_poly.entity_id
_entity_poly.type
_entity_poly.pdbx_seq_one_letter_code
_entity_poly.pdbx_strand_id
1 'polypeptide(L)'
;MHLVVFVAILIVECRCNIRVSVDRSQGKYNVSIADRVWLRSSRTALYADERWYSSDDDSLPLIDTRLDQGNDEHLGKWNETQLIYSLVHSGIQVNVTGRVRQWSSISAVTFHLDIGNEPLTSSNSLSMDEVRTVFPSFNIEQMHPDDHRGYFTYADMMMGEVNKHAGIWESSSKIIKSGMQEGPIVLFDLTERAQGDVVILSPFSHFMATSLSQRENMLEYGVMGSMSSVPANYNHSMIVFYSPLGVNEAMREWGQSMRRAFNRTMEHRLNDITINYLGYYTDNGAYYYYHTETGMNYEETVVSISRNISLPIQYIQIDSWWYYKGNRDGVKEWSPRPDIFPGGLPVVHRRMNNIHIAAHNRYWASDTVYSKTYAFVIDPLQGKALPISNDSFWIDLLG
;
A
#
# COMPACT_ATOMS: atom_id res chain seq x y z
N MET A 1 -48.02 6.52 -40.79
CA MET A 1 -47.61 5.75 -39.59
C MET A 1 -46.26 6.29 -39.16
N HIS A 2 -46.23 7.27 -38.26
CA HIS A 2 -44.99 7.90 -37.79
C HIS A 2 -44.59 7.25 -36.47
N LEU A 3 -43.46 6.52 -36.50
CA LEU A 3 -42.88 5.88 -35.34
C LEU A 3 -42.07 6.95 -34.58
N VAL A 4 -42.59 7.40 -33.44
CA VAL A 4 -41.85 8.26 -32.51
C VAL A 4 -40.98 7.34 -31.65
N VAL A 5 -39.66 7.39 -31.87
CA VAL A 5 -38.68 6.69 -31.02
C VAL A 5 -38.42 7.57 -29.80
N PHE A 6 -38.94 7.15 -28.65
CA PHE A 6 -38.55 7.71 -27.36
C PHE A 6 -37.16 7.18 -26.99
N VAL A 7 -36.12 8.01 -27.15
CA VAL A 7 -34.81 7.76 -26.55
C VAL A 7 -34.93 8.14 -25.07
N ALA A 8 -35.16 7.16 -24.22
CA ALA A 8 -35.05 7.33 -22.77
C ALA A 8 -33.55 7.47 -22.43
N ILE A 9 -33.10 8.70 -22.21
CA ILE A 9 -31.80 8.96 -21.60
C ILE A 9 -31.96 8.62 -20.12
N LEU A 10 -31.60 7.39 -19.75
CA LEU A 10 -31.37 7.00 -18.37
C LEU A 10 -30.11 7.74 -17.89
N ILE A 11 -30.30 8.91 -17.28
CA ILE A 11 -29.28 9.50 -16.41
C ILE A 11 -29.25 8.60 -15.17
N VAL A 12 -28.40 7.59 -15.18
CA VAL A 12 -27.99 6.92 -13.95
C VAL A 12 -27.14 7.93 -13.20
N GLU A 13 -27.79 8.81 -12.44
CA GLU A 13 -27.10 9.53 -11.37
C GLU A 13 -26.56 8.45 -10.44
N CYS A 14 -25.27 8.16 -10.56
CA CYS A 14 -24.55 7.35 -9.58
C CYS A 14 -24.60 8.14 -8.27
N ARG A 15 -25.61 7.85 -7.44
CA ARG A 15 -25.68 8.42 -6.09
C ARG A 15 -24.53 7.78 -5.31
N CYS A 16 -23.45 8.53 -5.18
CA CYS A 16 -22.37 8.25 -4.24
C CYS A 16 -23.01 8.23 -2.83
N ASN A 17 -23.27 7.03 -2.31
CA ASN A 17 -23.92 6.85 -1.00
C ASN A 17 -22.97 7.12 0.17
N ILE A 18 -21.66 7.22 -0.09
CA ILE A 18 -20.68 7.69 0.88
C ILE A 18 -20.67 9.23 0.93
N ARG A 19 -20.76 9.76 2.14
CA ARG A 19 -20.70 11.21 2.42
C ARG A 19 -19.79 11.48 3.60
N VAL A 20 -19.18 12.65 3.61
CA VAL A 20 -18.46 13.16 4.77
C VAL A 20 -19.09 14.44 5.28
N SER A 21 -19.33 14.50 6.58
CA SER A 21 -19.75 15.71 7.28
C SER A 21 -18.59 16.20 8.15
N VAL A 22 -18.23 17.47 8.04
CA VAL A 22 -17.13 18.08 8.81
C VAL A 22 -17.69 19.15 9.74
N ASP A 23 -17.49 19.01 11.04
CA ASP A 23 -17.65 20.09 12.01
C ASP A 23 -16.46 21.05 11.87
N ARG A 24 -16.72 22.16 11.19
CA ARG A 24 -15.72 23.19 10.90
C ARG A 24 -15.26 23.98 12.13
N SER A 25 -15.98 23.89 13.26
CA SER A 25 -15.59 24.57 14.50
C SER A 25 -14.66 23.71 15.35
N GLN A 26 -14.82 22.38 15.29
CA GLN A 26 -14.05 21.43 16.10
C GLN A 26 -13.02 20.63 15.30
N GLY A 27 -13.06 20.69 13.96
CA GLY A 27 -12.21 19.88 13.09
C GLY A 27 -12.53 18.39 13.15
N LYS A 28 -13.71 18.02 13.66
CA LYS A 28 -14.22 16.65 13.71
C LYS A 28 -14.97 16.32 12.43
N TYR A 29 -15.00 15.05 12.04
CA TYR A 29 -15.65 14.61 10.81
C TYR A 29 -16.23 13.21 10.95
N ASN A 30 -17.32 12.95 10.22
CA ASN A 30 -17.97 11.65 10.16
C ASN A 30 -18.11 11.19 8.72
N VAL A 31 -17.77 9.93 8.45
CA VAL A 31 -18.08 9.27 7.18
C VAL A 31 -19.38 8.49 7.36
N SER A 32 -20.34 8.73 6.47
CA SER A 32 -21.66 8.10 6.49
C SER A 32 -21.94 7.38 5.19
N ILE A 33 -22.59 6.22 5.29
CA ILE A 33 -23.12 5.43 4.17
C ILE A 33 -24.64 5.42 4.30
N ALA A 34 -25.36 5.81 3.25
CA ALA A 34 -26.84 5.87 3.25
C ALA A 34 -27.40 6.59 4.50
N ASP A 35 -26.79 7.73 4.84
CA ASP A 35 -27.10 8.58 6.00
C ASP A 35 -26.91 7.93 7.39
N ARG A 36 -26.27 6.75 7.47
CA ARG A 36 -25.80 6.13 8.72
C ARG A 36 -24.31 6.41 8.91
N VAL A 37 -23.91 6.82 10.11
CA VAL A 37 -22.49 7.03 10.42
C VAL A 37 -21.78 5.70 10.53
N TRP A 38 -20.69 5.55 9.76
CA TRP A 38 -19.80 4.38 9.80
C TRP A 38 -18.47 4.71 10.46
N LEU A 39 -17.95 5.92 10.32
CA LEU A 39 -16.68 6.29 10.94
C LEU A 39 -16.83 7.66 11.59
N ARG A 40 -16.41 7.78 12.85
CA ARG A 40 -16.29 9.06 13.56
C ARG A 40 -14.81 9.38 13.74
N SER A 41 -14.44 10.62 13.45
CA SER A 41 -13.07 11.09 13.62
C SER A 41 -12.62 11.00 15.08
N SER A 42 -11.35 10.66 15.30
CA SER A 42 -10.70 10.86 16.60
C SER A 42 -9.88 12.17 16.57
N ARG A 43 -8.61 12.14 16.95
CA ARG A 43 -7.70 13.29 17.02
C ARG A 43 -6.93 13.54 15.74
N THR A 44 -6.48 14.77 15.56
CA THR A 44 -5.36 15.11 14.67
C THR A 44 -4.13 15.30 15.54
N ALA A 45 -3.00 14.67 15.20
CA ALA A 45 -1.79 14.77 16.00
C ALA A 45 -0.49 14.68 15.19
N LEU A 46 0.58 15.28 15.71
CA LEU A 46 1.91 15.30 15.11
C LEU A 46 2.96 15.10 16.20
N TYR A 47 3.99 14.31 15.91
CA TYR A 47 5.13 14.13 16.79
C TYR A 47 6.33 14.92 16.27
N ALA A 48 6.80 15.88 17.06
CA ALA A 48 7.95 16.74 16.80
C ALA A 48 8.54 17.24 18.13
N ASP A 49 9.80 17.66 18.14
CA ASP A 49 10.47 18.18 19.35
C ASP A 49 10.36 17.23 20.57
N GLU A 50 10.41 15.92 20.33
CA GLU A 50 10.26 14.87 21.36
C GLU A 50 8.91 14.84 22.07
N ARG A 51 7.86 15.40 21.47
CA ARG A 51 6.51 15.39 22.06
C ARG A 51 5.41 15.30 21.02
N TRP A 52 4.23 14.92 21.50
CA TRP A 52 3.00 14.97 20.73
C TRP A 52 2.36 16.36 20.80
N TYR A 53 1.92 16.83 19.64
CA TYR A 53 1.02 17.95 19.46
C TYR A 53 -0.32 17.39 19.00
N SER A 54 -1.42 17.76 19.65
CA SER A 54 -2.72 17.11 19.46
C SER A 54 -3.86 18.13 19.44
N SER A 55 -4.91 17.80 18.68
CA SER A 55 -6.19 18.50 18.75
C SER A 55 -6.94 18.24 20.07
N ASP A 56 -6.55 17.21 20.83
CA ASP A 56 -7.27 16.83 22.08
C ASP A 56 -6.85 17.67 23.29
N ASP A 57 -5.65 18.25 23.27
CA ASP A 57 -5.07 19.03 24.37
C ASP A 57 -4.77 20.49 23.98
N ASP A 58 -5.32 20.93 22.83
CA ASP A 58 -5.15 22.25 22.24
C ASP A 58 -3.68 22.66 21.96
N SER A 59 -2.73 21.72 21.97
CA SER A 59 -1.35 21.99 21.54
C SER A 59 -1.22 22.06 20.01
N LEU A 60 -2.21 21.54 19.27
CA LEU A 60 -2.38 21.70 17.83
C LEU A 60 -3.77 22.29 17.53
N PRO A 61 -4.01 23.59 17.82
CA PRO A 61 -5.32 24.20 17.69
C PRO A 61 -5.71 24.38 16.22
N LEU A 62 -7.00 24.13 15.93
CA LEU A 62 -7.62 24.49 14.66
C LEU A 62 -7.81 26.02 14.62
N ILE A 63 -7.21 26.69 13.64
CA ILE A 63 -7.23 28.16 13.53
C ILE A 63 -8.09 28.68 12.38
N ASP A 64 -8.35 27.86 11.36
CA ASP A 64 -9.15 28.26 10.19
C ASP A 64 -9.74 27.03 9.49
N THR A 65 -10.85 27.22 8.78
CA THR A 65 -11.39 26.20 7.87
C THR A 65 -11.82 26.79 6.54
N ARG A 66 -11.43 26.12 5.45
CA ARG A 66 -11.73 26.58 4.08
C ARG A 66 -12.46 25.51 3.31
N LEU A 67 -13.27 25.97 2.36
CA LEU A 67 -13.89 25.09 1.37
C LEU A 67 -13.13 25.26 0.06
N ASP A 68 -12.90 24.16 -0.62
CA ASP A 68 -12.28 24.14 -1.93
C ASP A 68 -13.01 23.13 -2.83
N GLN A 69 -12.84 23.26 -4.13
CA GLN A 69 -13.37 22.34 -5.12
C GLN A 69 -12.42 22.27 -6.32
N GLY A 70 -12.40 21.13 -6.97
CA GLY A 70 -11.52 20.96 -8.12
C GLY A 70 -11.91 19.78 -8.98
N ASN A 71 -11.03 19.48 -9.93
CA ASN A 71 -11.17 18.36 -10.82
C ASN A 71 -9.82 17.70 -11.02
N ASP A 72 -9.72 16.44 -10.62
CA ASP A 72 -8.60 15.57 -10.94
C ASP A 72 -8.76 15.02 -12.36
N GLU A 73 -7.66 14.89 -13.10
CA GLU A 73 -7.70 14.37 -14.48
C GLU A 73 -8.23 12.94 -14.53
N HIS A 74 -7.89 12.12 -13.53
CA HIS A 74 -8.20 10.70 -13.53
C HIS A 74 -9.45 10.39 -12.70
N LEU A 75 -9.63 11.03 -11.54
CA LEU A 75 -10.72 10.75 -10.60
C LEU A 75 -11.90 11.73 -10.72
N GLY A 76 -11.74 12.80 -11.49
CA GLY A 76 -12.77 13.80 -11.78
C GLY A 76 -13.03 14.77 -10.63
N LYS A 77 -14.27 15.29 -10.56
CA LYS A 77 -14.61 16.40 -9.67
C LYS A 77 -14.61 16.01 -8.20
N TRP A 78 -14.19 16.95 -7.36
CA TRP A 78 -14.19 16.82 -5.91
C TRP A 78 -14.54 18.12 -5.20
N ASN A 79 -15.10 17.98 -4.00
CA ASN A 79 -15.27 19.05 -3.03
C ASN A 79 -14.42 18.74 -1.80
N GLU A 80 -13.87 19.76 -1.16
CA GLU A 80 -12.91 19.60 -0.07
C GLU A 80 -13.20 20.59 1.07
N THR A 81 -13.02 20.11 2.30
CA THR A 81 -12.88 20.97 3.48
C THR A 81 -11.44 20.89 3.98
N GLN A 82 -10.79 22.05 4.09
CA GLN A 82 -9.45 22.20 4.64
C GLN A 82 -9.56 22.62 6.11
N LEU A 83 -8.88 21.88 6.98
CA LEU A 83 -8.74 22.09 8.41
C LEU A 83 -7.31 22.59 8.66
N ILE A 84 -7.16 23.85 9.02
CA ILE A 84 -5.85 24.50 9.15
C ILE A 84 -5.50 24.58 10.63
N TYR A 85 -4.46 23.87 11.02
CA TYR A 85 -3.95 23.79 12.38
C TYR A 85 -2.68 24.62 12.54
N SER A 86 -2.52 25.26 13.69
CA SER A 86 -1.29 26.01 14.02
C SER A 86 -0.37 25.15 14.87
N LEU A 87 0.72 24.65 14.29
CA LEU A 87 1.79 23.97 15.02
C LEU A 87 2.84 24.98 15.46
N VAL A 88 3.16 25.02 16.76
CA VAL A 88 4.31 25.79 17.27
C VAL A 88 5.38 24.83 17.78
N HIS A 89 6.42 24.64 16.98
CA HIS A 89 7.50 23.71 17.27
C HIS A 89 8.85 24.38 16.97
N SER A 90 9.86 24.11 17.81
CA SER A 90 11.19 24.73 17.73
C SER A 90 11.15 26.28 17.71
N GLY A 91 10.12 26.87 18.32
CA GLY A 91 9.90 28.33 18.34
C GLY A 91 9.34 28.92 17.04
N ILE A 92 9.02 28.09 16.05
CA ILE A 92 8.47 28.50 14.75
C ILE A 92 6.98 28.11 14.70
N GLN A 93 6.15 29.02 14.21
CA GLN A 93 4.75 28.76 13.94
C GLN A 93 4.58 28.32 12.48
N VAL A 94 3.95 27.17 12.29
CA VAL A 94 3.76 26.50 11.00
C VAL A 94 2.29 26.11 10.85
N ASN A 95 1.75 26.32 9.66
CA ASN A 95 0.40 25.86 9.35
C ASN A 95 0.44 24.44 8.79
N VAL A 96 -0.26 23.53 9.47
CA VAL A 96 -0.49 22.16 9.02
C VAL A 96 -1.90 22.07 8.51
N THR A 97 -2.11 21.47 7.35
CA THR A 97 -3.44 21.40 6.72
C THR A 97 -3.90 19.96 6.57
N GLY A 98 -4.97 19.60 7.27
CA GLY A 98 -5.73 18.38 7.00
C GLY A 98 -6.81 18.67 5.97
N ARG A 99 -6.90 17.88 4.89
CA ARG A 99 -7.92 18.07 3.84
C ARG A 99 -8.84 16.87 3.77
N VAL A 100 -10.14 17.11 3.84
CA VAL A 100 -11.19 16.10 3.71
C VAL A 100 -11.87 16.28 2.36
N ARG A 101 -11.58 15.40 1.41
CA ARG A 101 -12.00 15.52 0.01
C ARG A 101 -13.00 14.43 -0.36
N GLN A 102 -14.19 14.83 -0.80
CA GLN A 102 -15.23 13.94 -1.30
C GLN A 102 -15.28 13.96 -2.83
N TRP A 103 -15.29 12.78 -3.43
CA TRP A 103 -15.26 12.61 -4.88
C TRP A 103 -16.66 12.44 -5.46
N SER A 104 -16.88 13.01 -6.66
CA SER A 104 -18.14 12.88 -7.39
C SER A 104 -18.16 11.69 -8.35
N SER A 105 -17.00 11.28 -8.87
CA SER A 105 -16.91 10.25 -9.92
C SER A 105 -16.49 8.87 -9.41
N ILE A 106 -16.07 8.78 -8.15
CA ILE A 106 -15.78 7.53 -7.46
C ILE A 106 -16.46 7.56 -6.08
N SER A 107 -16.86 6.38 -5.59
CA SER A 107 -17.47 6.21 -4.28
C SER A 107 -16.42 6.28 -3.17
N ALA A 108 -15.79 7.44 -2.98
CA ALA A 108 -14.71 7.59 -2.02
C ALA A 108 -14.64 8.97 -1.37
N VAL A 109 -14.03 8.98 -0.18
CA VAL A 109 -13.52 10.16 0.51
C VAL A 109 -12.02 9.96 0.70
N THR A 110 -11.21 10.96 0.38
CA THR A 110 -9.77 10.94 0.62
C THR A 110 -9.40 12.00 1.65
N PHE A 111 -8.48 11.64 2.54
CA PHE A 111 -7.96 12.49 3.59
C PHE A 111 -6.49 12.77 3.30
N HIS A 112 -6.09 14.04 3.29
CA HIS A 112 -4.73 14.47 2.98
C HIS A 112 -4.17 15.23 4.15
N LEU A 113 -2.88 15.05 4.46
CA LEU A 113 -2.18 15.85 5.46
C LEU A 113 -0.96 16.50 4.83
N ASP A 114 -0.91 17.82 4.89
CA ASP A 114 0.24 18.64 4.50
C ASP A 114 0.91 19.22 5.73
N ILE A 115 2.19 18.88 5.96
CA ILE A 115 2.91 19.30 7.18
C ILE A 115 3.39 20.75 7.18
N GLY A 116 3.15 21.50 6.10
CA GLY A 116 3.59 22.88 5.98
C GLY A 116 5.06 22.99 5.55
N ASN A 117 5.63 24.18 5.69
CA ASN A 117 6.91 24.55 5.10
C ASN A 117 8.14 24.24 5.97
N GLU A 118 7.94 23.66 7.15
CA GLU A 118 9.02 23.26 8.05
C GLU A 118 9.04 21.73 8.23
N PRO A 119 10.23 21.12 8.38
CA PRO A 119 10.33 19.70 8.65
C PRO A 119 9.91 19.37 10.08
N LEU A 120 9.23 18.25 10.28
CA LEU A 120 9.04 17.68 11.62
C LEU A 120 10.25 16.83 11.97
N THR A 121 11.04 17.28 12.95
CA THR A 121 12.26 16.59 13.38
C THR A 121 12.11 16.03 14.79
N SER A 122 12.76 14.89 15.01
CA SER A 122 12.91 14.26 16.31
C SER A 122 14.20 13.45 16.34
N SER A 123 14.94 13.53 17.43
CA SER A 123 16.10 12.69 17.71
C SER A 123 15.69 11.28 18.14
N ASN A 124 14.55 11.12 18.82
CA ASN A 124 14.00 9.79 19.09
C ASN A 124 13.14 9.29 17.93
N SER A 125 13.38 8.05 17.53
CA SER A 125 12.46 7.31 16.66
C SER A 125 11.33 6.72 17.52
N LEU A 126 10.10 6.79 17.00
CA LEU A 126 8.99 6.03 17.58
C LEU A 126 9.09 4.58 17.11
N SER A 127 8.24 3.71 17.66
CA SER A 127 8.16 2.33 17.18
C SER A 127 7.83 2.29 15.69
N MET A 128 8.33 1.28 14.98
CA MET A 128 7.91 1.02 13.60
C MET A 128 6.42 0.66 13.50
N ASP A 129 5.81 0.24 14.62
CA ASP A 129 4.38 -0.10 14.74
C ASP A 129 3.52 1.11 15.14
N GLU A 130 4.12 2.29 15.24
CA GLU A 130 3.44 3.56 15.50
C GLU A 130 3.48 4.45 14.25
N VAL A 131 2.65 5.49 14.25
CA VAL A 131 2.74 6.60 13.30
C VAL A 131 3.16 7.86 14.05
N ARG A 132 3.82 8.79 13.36
CA ARG A 132 4.22 10.10 13.90
C ARG A 132 3.43 11.28 13.38
N THR A 133 2.61 11.06 12.36
CA THR A 133 1.56 11.99 11.97
C THR A 133 0.23 11.26 12.04
N VAL A 134 -0.83 11.96 12.40
CA VAL A 134 -2.15 11.38 12.59
C VAL A 134 -3.16 12.29 11.90
N PHE A 135 -3.49 11.93 10.66
CA PHE A 135 -4.65 12.44 9.93
C PHE A 135 -4.87 11.59 8.66
N PRO A 136 -6.02 10.93 8.49
CA PRO A 136 -7.15 10.92 9.39
C PRO A 136 -6.93 10.00 10.61
N SER A 137 -7.87 10.02 11.54
CA SER A 137 -8.01 9.00 12.56
C SER A 137 -9.48 8.70 12.81
N PHE A 138 -9.80 7.48 13.21
CA PHE A 138 -11.17 7.04 13.45
C PHE A 138 -11.29 6.27 14.75
N ASN A 139 -12.42 6.43 15.44
CA ASN A 139 -12.76 5.55 16.54
C ASN A 139 -13.18 4.17 16.02
N ILE A 140 -12.67 3.14 16.69
CA ILE A 140 -13.15 1.78 16.63
C ILE A 140 -14.23 1.65 17.69
N GLU A 141 -15.48 1.60 17.27
CA GLU A 141 -16.64 1.65 18.14
C GLU A 141 -17.89 1.12 17.43
N GLN A 142 -18.82 0.61 18.23
CA GLN A 142 -20.19 0.39 17.79
C GLN A 142 -20.93 1.74 17.80
N MET A 143 -21.61 2.03 16.70
CA MET A 143 -22.36 3.28 16.53
C MET A 143 -23.72 3.23 17.25
N HIS A 144 -24.27 2.02 17.42
CA HIS A 144 -25.57 1.72 18.01
C HIS A 144 -25.61 0.23 18.42
N PRO A 145 -26.56 -0.21 19.28
CA PRO A 145 -26.63 -1.62 19.74
C PRO A 145 -26.80 -2.65 18.61
N ASP A 146 -27.40 -2.25 17.48
CA ASP A 146 -27.59 -3.08 16.29
C ASP A 146 -26.46 -2.89 15.25
N ASP A 147 -25.33 -2.29 15.64
CA ASP A 147 -24.15 -2.17 14.79
C ASP A 147 -23.42 -3.51 14.69
N HIS A 148 -23.67 -4.21 13.57
CA HIS A 148 -23.12 -5.51 13.27
C HIS A 148 -21.95 -5.46 12.29
N ARG A 149 -21.21 -4.34 12.24
CA ARG A 149 -20.05 -4.25 11.37
C ARG A 149 -18.95 -5.21 11.83
N GLY A 150 -18.47 -6.01 10.90
CA GLY A 150 -17.24 -6.77 11.00
C GLY A 150 -16.11 -6.06 10.27
N TYR A 151 -14.89 -6.56 10.47
CA TYR A 151 -13.73 -6.17 9.69
C TYR A 151 -12.94 -7.38 9.22
N PHE A 152 -12.16 -7.18 8.16
CA PHE A 152 -11.15 -8.10 7.65
C PHE A 152 -9.93 -7.29 7.20
N THR A 153 -8.73 -7.77 7.46
CA THR A 153 -7.48 -7.15 6.98
C THR A 153 -6.46 -8.20 6.57
N TYR A 154 -5.72 -7.90 5.50
CA TYR A 154 -4.50 -8.61 5.16
C TYR A 154 -3.37 -8.04 6.01
N ALA A 155 -2.59 -8.90 6.65
CA ALA A 155 -1.50 -8.44 7.50
C ALA A 155 -0.36 -9.44 7.55
N ASP A 156 0.85 -8.91 7.76
CA ASP A 156 2.12 -9.62 7.88
C ASP A 156 2.71 -10.07 6.52
N MET A 157 3.75 -10.90 6.57
CA MET A 157 4.52 -11.35 5.41
C MET A 157 3.67 -12.13 4.39
N MET A 158 4.25 -12.34 3.20
CA MET A 158 3.64 -13.12 2.11
C MET A 158 2.28 -12.57 1.67
N MET A 159 2.24 -11.27 1.36
CA MET A 159 1.00 -10.56 0.94
C MET A 159 -0.12 -10.65 1.98
N GLY A 160 0.25 -10.73 3.25
CA GLY A 160 -0.67 -10.80 4.37
C GLY A 160 -1.33 -12.16 4.60
N GLU A 161 -0.86 -13.24 3.97
CA GLU A 161 -1.39 -14.60 4.20
C GLU A 161 -1.13 -15.09 5.63
N VAL A 162 0.05 -14.75 6.18
CA VAL A 162 0.52 -15.30 7.45
C VAL A 162 -0.35 -14.86 8.63
N ASN A 163 -0.99 -13.70 8.55
CA ASN A 163 -1.70 -13.13 9.69
C ASN A 163 -2.96 -12.36 9.29
N LYS A 164 -3.70 -12.87 8.31
CA LYS A 164 -5.05 -12.36 8.00
C LYS A 164 -5.87 -12.30 9.29
N HIS A 165 -6.51 -11.17 9.53
CA HIS A 165 -7.26 -10.94 10.75
C HIS A 165 -8.69 -10.49 10.43
N ALA A 166 -9.64 -10.97 11.23
CA ALA A 166 -11.04 -10.61 11.10
C ALA A 166 -11.73 -10.63 12.47
N GLY A 167 -12.75 -9.79 12.63
CA GLY A 167 -13.50 -9.71 13.87
C GLY A 167 -14.69 -8.76 13.78
N ILE A 168 -15.29 -8.46 14.92
CA ILE A 168 -16.33 -7.43 15.06
C ILE A 168 -15.64 -6.07 15.13
N TRP A 169 -16.23 -5.01 14.59
CA TRP A 169 -15.76 -3.64 14.75
C TRP A 169 -16.36 -3.01 16.01
N GLU A 170 -15.63 -3.05 17.12
CA GLU A 170 -16.04 -2.52 18.41
C GLU A 170 -14.84 -2.02 19.22
N SER A 171 -15.06 -1.30 20.31
CA SER A 171 -13.98 -0.67 21.08
C SER A 171 -12.97 -1.65 21.68
N SER A 172 -13.35 -2.92 21.84
CA SER A 172 -12.47 -4.00 22.31
C SER A 172 -11.58 -4.59 21.20
N SER A 173 -11.92 -4.31 19.93
CA SER A 173 -11.31 -4.94 18.77
C SER A 173 -9.84 -4.56 18.64
N LYS A 174 -8.99 -5.57 18.49
CA LYS A 174 -7.58 -5.40 18.16
C LYS A 174 -7.38 -5.71 16.69
N ILE A 175 -7.51 -4.70 15.86
CA ILE A 175 -7.66 -4.83 14.41
C ILE A 175 -6.32 -5.15 13.73
N ILE A 176 -5.20 -4.81 14.36
CA ILE A 176 -3.99 -4.48 13.61
C ILE A 176 -2.79 -5.41 13.84
N LYS A 177 -2.11 -5.65 12.73
CA LYS A 177 -0.67 -5.41 12.62
C LYS A 177 -0.47 -3.99 12.09
N SER A 178 0.39 -3.21 12.74
CA SER A 178 0.78 -1.86 12.29
C SER A 178 2.03 -1.91 11.40
N GLY A 179 2.46 -0.74 10.92
CA GLY A 179 3.86 -0.44 10.66
C GLY A 179 4.36 -0.77 9.26
N MET A 180 4.91 -1.97 9.07
CA MET A 180 5.25 -2.49 7.73
C MET A 180 4.50 -3.79 7.41
N GLN A 181 3.64 -4.21 8.33
CA GLN A 181 2.91 -5.47 8.28
C GLN A 181 1.40 -5.23 8.10
N GLU A 182 0.97 -3.99 7.94
CA GLU A 182 -0.40 -3.60 7.73
C GLU A 182 -0.83 -3.82 6.28
N GLY A 183 -2.15 -3.95 6.10
CA GLY A 183 -2.79 -3.92 4.81
C GLY A 183 -4.09 -3.10 4.86
N PRO A 184 -4.84 -3.07 3.75
CA PRO A 184 -6.13 -2.39 3.74
C PRO A 184 -7.10 -3.04 4.73
N ILE A 185 -7.86 -2.22 5.46
CA ILE A 185 -8.90 -2.68 6.37
C ILE A 185 -10.24 -2.64 5.63
N VAL A 186 -10.93 -3.75 5.60
CA VAL A 186 -12.26 -3.91 4.97
C VAL A 186 -13.30 -3.99 6.08
N LEU A 187 -14.21 -3.02 6.14
CA LEU A 187 -15.38 -3.03 7.03
C LEU A 187 -16.61 -3.44 6.25
N PHE A 188 -17.47 -4.26 6.83
CA PHE A 188 -18.67 -4.76 6.16
C PHE A 188 -19.74 -5.11 7.18
N ASP A 189 -21.00 -5.09 6.75
CA ASP A 189 -22.11 -5.53 7.61
C ASP A 189 -22.17 -7.07 7.67
N LEU A 190 -22.13 -7.63 8.88
CA LEU A 190 -22.22 -9.07 9.11
C LEU A 190 -23.64 -9.63 8.86
N THR A 191 -24.68 -8.82 8.99
CA THR A 191 -26.08 -9.25 8.82
C THR A 191 -26.37 -9.72 7.40
N GLU A 192 -25.69 -9.12 6.41
CA GLU A 192 -25.83 -9.44 4.99
C GLU A 192 -24.72 -10.39 4.50
N ARG A 193 -24.04 -11.09 5.42
CA ARG A 193 -22.93 -12.01 5.10
C ARG A 193 -21.88 -11.39 4.17
N ALA A 194 -21.57 -10.11 4.40
CA ALA A 194 -20.61 -9.34 3.62
C ALA A 194 -20.97 -9.16 2.12
N GLN A 195 -22.25 -9.25 1.76
CA GLN A 195 -22.77 -9.04 0.40
C GLN A 195 -23.29 -7.63 0.13
N GLY A 196 -23.44 -6.80 1.16
CA GLY A 196 -23.97 -5.43 1.06
C GLY A 196 -22.89 -4.35 1.12
N ASP A 197 -23.13 -3.37 1.97
CA ASP A 197 -22.25 -2.22 2.17
C ASP A 197 -20.87 -2.64 2.69
N VAL A 198 -19.83 -2.15 2.00
CA VAL A 198 -18.42 -2.36 2.34
C VAL A 198 -17.68 -1.04 2.29
N VAL A 199 -16.84 -0.81 3.30
CA VAL A 199 -15.92 0.32 3.37
C VAL A 199 -14.48 -0.20 3.43
N ILE A 200 -13.61 0.29 2.56
CA ILE A 200 -12.18 -0.06 2.53
C ILE A 200 -11.36 1.16 2.95
N LEU A 201 -10.50 0.97 3.94
CA LEU A 201 -9.58 1.97 4.45
C LEU A 201 -8.14 1.58 4.06
N SER A 202 -7.45 2.45 3.33
CA SER A 202 -6.05 2.20 2.93
C SER A 202 -5.26 3.49 2.76
N PRO A 203 -3.92 3.45 2.84
CA PRO A 203 -3.08 4.50 2.28
C PRO A 203 -3.48 4.79 0.82
N PHE A 204 -3.44 6.07 0.44
CA PHE A 204 -3.75 6.54 -0.91
C PHE A 204 -2.53 7.11 -1.62
N SER A 205 -1.52 7.59 -0.89
CA SER A 205 -0.22 7.97 -1.43
C SER A 205 0.92 7.54 -0.51
N HIS A 206 2.16 7.64 -0.98
CA HIS A 206 3.37 7.31 -0.21
C HIS A 206 3.33 5.93 0.47
N PHE A 207 2.91 4.89 -0.26
CA PHE A 207 2.65 3.52 0.26
C PHE A 207 3.79 2.86 1.05
N MET A 208 5.03 3.33 0.89
CA MET A 208 6.19 2.81 1.63
C MET A 208 6.49 3.58 2.92
N ALA A 209 5.81 4.70 3.15
CA ALA A 209 6.05 5.63 4.25
C ALA A 209 4.80 5.88 5.10
N THR A 210 3.62 5.77 4.50
CA THR A 210 2.33 5.92 5.18
C THR A 210 1.85 4.56 5.66
N SER A 211 1.51 4.51 6.95
CA SER A 211 1.08 3.32 7.66
C SER A 211 -0.19 3.61 8.48
N LEU A 212 -0.70 2.57 9.12
CA LEU A 212 -1.73 2.65 10.15
C LEU A 212 -1.16 2.16 11.49
N SER A 213 -1.66 2.74 12.57
CA SER A 213 -1.48 2.23 13.93
C SER A 213 -2.82 2.20 14.65
N GLN A 214 -2.92 1.36 15.68
CA GLN A 214 -4.04 1.37 16.60
C GLN A 214 -3.55 1.74 17.98
N ARG A 215 -4.17 2.76 18.55
CA ARG A 215 -3.94 3.21 19.92
C ARG A 215 -5.25 3.07 20.68
N GLU A 216 -5.31 2.10 21.59
CA GLU A 216 -6.55 1.74 22.28
C GLU A 216 -7.67 1.43 21.28
N ASN A 217 -8.76 2.19 21.29
CA ASN A 217 -9.88 2.08 20.35
C ASN A 217 -9.79 3.12 19.21
N MET A 218 -8.61 3.65 18.89
CA MET A 218 -8.41 4.60 17.80
C MET A 218 -7.55 3.98 16.71
N LEU A 219 -8.01 4.10 15.48
CA LEU A 219 -7.24 3.78 14.27
C LEU A 219 -6.64 5.07 13.73
N GLU A 220 -5.32 5.18 13.74
CA GLU A 220 -4.56 6.37 13.38
C GLU A 220 -3.78 6.12 12.08
N TYR A 221 -3.86 7.05 11.13
CA TYR A 221 -3.13 6.97 9.85
C TYR A 221 -2.09 8.07 9.74
N GLY A 222 -0.91 7.72 9.26
CA GLY A 222 0.09 8.70 8.85
C GLY A 222 1.48 8.11 8.64
N VAL A 223 2.51 8.95 8.75
CA VAL A 223 3.89 8.56 8.46
C VAL A 223 4.43 7.62 9.55
N MET A 224 5.10 6.54 9.14
CA MET A 224 5.68 5.54 10.02
C MET A 224 6.57 6.16 11.11
N GLY A 225 6.39 5.70 12.35
CA GLY A 225 7.00 6.29 13.54
C GLY A 225 8.53 6.19 13.59
N SER A 226 9.08 5.17 12.95
CA SER A 226 10.52 4.88 12.88
C SER A 226 11.32 5.88 12.05
N MET A 227 10.66 6.71 11.23
CA MET A 227 11.32 7.78 10.48
C MET A 227 11.88 8.82 11.45
N SER A 228 13.10 9.32 11.23
CA SER A 228 13.69 10.36 12.11
C SER A 228 13.13 11.75 11.83
N SER A 229 12.70 12.02 10.59
CA SER A 229 12.12 13.29 10.20
C SER A 229 11.04 13.13 9.14
N VAL A 230 10.10 14.07 9.11
CA VAL A 230 9.16 14.28 8.00
C VAL A 230 9.59 15.56 7.27
N PRO A 231 9.91 15.52 5.97
CA PRO A 231 10.40 16.69 5.26
C PRO A 231 9.39 17.85 5.21
N ALA A 232 9.90 19.07 5.08
CA ALA A 232 9.09 20.22 4.73
C ALA A 232 8.33 19.98 3.42
N ASN A 233 7.11 20.51 3.33
CA ASN A 233 6.18 20.39 2.22
C ASN A 233 5.81 18.95 1.84
N TYR A 234 6.07 17.98 2.74
CA TYR A 234 5.60 16.61 2.55
C TYR A 234 4.07 16.58 2.67
N ASN A 235 3.46 15.73 1.87
CA ASN A 235 2.04 15.40 2.00
C ASN A 235 1.87 13.90 1.95
N HIS A 236 0.81 13.39 2.54
CA HIS A 236 0.37 12.02 2.33
C HIS A 236 -1.14 11.95 2.43
N SER A 237 -1.70 10.83 1.98
CA SER A 237 -3.14 10.67 1.91
C SER A 237 -3.59 9.26 2.19
N MET A 238 -4.85 9.17 2.61
CA MET A 238 -5.59 7.96 2.93
C MET A 238 -6.91 8.00 2.17
N ILE A 239 -7.42 6.83 1.77
CA ILE A 239 -8.70 6.69 1.08
C ILE A 239 -9.66 5.84 1.91
N VAL A 240 -10.89 6.33 2.04
CA VAL A 240 -12.07 5.58 2.47
C VAL A 240 -12.90 5.33 1.22
N PHE A 241 -12.85 4.11 0.70
CA PHE A 241 -13.61 3.68 -0.47
C PHE A 241 -14.87 2.94 -0.05
N TYR A 242 -15.95 3.05 -0.81
CA TYR A 242 -17.23 2.42 -0.53
C TYR A 242 -17.76 1.66 -1.75
N SER A 243 -18.36 0.50 -1.50
CA SER A 243 -19.16 -0.24 -2.49
C SER A 243 -20.35 -0.94 -1.81
N PRO A 244 -21.55 -0.93 -2.42
CA PRO A 244 -22.71 -1.68 -1.95
C PRO A 244 -22.74 -3.14 -2.44
N LEU A 245 -21.71 -3.60 -3.16
CA LEU A 245 -21.75 -4.85 -3.93
C LEU A 245 -21.04 -6.02 -3.23
N GLY A 246 -20.82 -5.90 -1.92
CA GLY A 246 -20.11 -6.89 -1.12
C GLY A 246 -18.59 -6.89 -1.29
N VAL A 247 -17.91 -7.67 -0.47
CA VAL A 247 -16.45 -7.56 -0.25
C VAL A 247 -15.63 -7.81 -1.52
N ASN A 248 -16.00 -8.80 -2.33
CA ASN A 248 -15.23 -9.15 -3.53
C ASN A 248 -15.26 -8.03 -4.58
N GLU A 249 -16.43 -7.46 -4.85
CA GLU A 249 -16.54 -6.37 -5.81
C GLU A 249 -16.01 -5.06 -5.24
N ALA A 250 -16.20 -4.79 -3.94
CA ALA A 250 -15.57 -3.66 -3.27
C ALA A 250 -14.04 -3.65 -3.44
N MET A 251 -13.37 -4.78 -3.20
CA MET A 251 -11.92 -4.90 -3.38
C MET A 251 -11.50 -4.70 -4.85
N ARG A 252 -12.31 -5.19 -5.80
CA ARG A 252 -12.07 -5.03 -7.24
C ARG A 252 -12.19 -3.56 -7.66
N GLU A 253 -13.26 -2.88 -7.24
CA GLU A 253 -13.54 -1.48 -7.56
C GLU A 253 -12.57 -0.52 -6.87
N TRP A 254 -12.19 -0.79 -5.62
CA TRP A 254 -11.12 -0.08 -4.93
C TRP A 254 -9.81 -0.21 -5.71
N GLY A 255 -9.40 -1.42 -6.07
CA GLY A 255 -8.18 -1.65 -6.86
C GLY A 255 -8.21 -0.98 -8.24
N GLN A 256 -9.39 -0.93 -8.89
CA GLN A 256 -9.58 -0.18 -10.14
C GLN A 256 -9.41 1.33 -9.92
N SER A 257 -9.97 1.86 -8.85
CA SER A 257 -9.88 3.28 -8.49
C SER A 257 -8.45 3.69 -8.18
N MET A 258 -7.71 2.86 -7.43
CA MET A 258 -6.28 3.05 -7.17
C MET A 258 -5.48 3.08 -8.47
N ARG A 259 -5.69 2.10 -9.37
CA ARG A 259 -4.99 2.10 -10.66
C ARG A 259 -5.31 3.33 -11.50
N ARG A 260 -6.57 3.75 -11.53
CA ARG A 260 -7.00 4.96 -12.23
C ARG A 260 -6.32 6.21 -11.68
N ALA A 261 -6.27 6.37 -10.36
CA ALA A 261 -5.62 7.49 -9.68
C ALA A 261 -4.14 7.66 -10.07
N PHE A 262 -3.43 6.55 -10.28
CA PHE A 262 -2.01 6.53 -10.61
C PHE A 262 -1.70 6.28 -12.09
N ASN A 263 -2.70 6.44 -12.97
CA ASN A 263 -2.61 6.19 -14.40
C ASN A 263 -1.94 4.84 -14.74
N ARG A 264 -2.33 3.79 -14.01
CA ARG A 264 -1.82 2.42 -14.19
C ARG A 264 -2.82 1.59 -14.98
N THR A 265 -2.31 0.90 -16.00
CA THR A 265 -3.08 -0.05 -16.80
C THR A 265 -2.95 -1.46 -16.22
N MET A 266 -3.72 -2.40 -16.76
CA MET A 266 -3.58 -3.83 -16.45
C MET A 266 -2.55 -4.52 -17.35
N GLU A 267 -1.88 -3.77 -18.24
CA GLU A 267 -1.02 -4.32 -19.29
C GLU A 267 0.07 -5.24 -18.72
N HIS A 268 0.82 -4.78 -17.71
CA HIS A 268 1.85 -5.61 -17.07
C HIS A 268 1.26 -6.90 -16.51
N ARG A 269 0.15 -6.84 -15.76
CA ARG A 269 -0.48 -8.05 -15.18
C ARG A 269 -1.07 -8.98 -16.24
N LEU A 270 -1.60 -8.44 -17.36
CA LEU A 270 -2.13 -9.26 -18.46
C LEU A 270 -1.01 -9.93 -19.26
N ASN A 271 0.16 -9.30 -19.34
CA ASN A 271 1.33 -9.81 -20.05
C ASN A 271 2.33 -10.55 -19.13
N ASP A 272 2.10 -10.57 -17.82
CA ASP A 272 2.98 -11.23 -16.86
C ASP A 272 2.87 -12.75 -16.98
N ILE A 273 3.93 -13.37 -17.46
CA ILE A 273 3.97 -14.82 -17.66
C ILE A 273 3.81 -15.60 -16.35
N THR A 274 4.24 -15.02 -15.22
CA THR A 274 4.25 -15.66 -13.91
C THR A 274 2.87 -15.70 -13.25
N ILE A 275 1.94 -14.89 -13.74
CA ILE A 275 0.57 -14.81 -13.24
C ILE A 275 -0.40 -15.56 -14.16
N ASN A 276 -0.12 -15.61 -15.46
CA ASN A 276 -1.06 -16.12 -16.47
C ASN A 276 -0.77 -17.55 -16.95
N TYR A 277 0.40 -18.10 -16.64
CA TYR A 277 0.79 -19.44 -17.10
C TYR A 277 1.33 -20.30 -15.96
N LEU A 278 1.33 -21.62 -16.18
CA LEU A 278 1.95 -22.57 -15.26
C LEU A 278 3.47 -22.44 -15.33
N GLY A 279 4.12 -22.29 -14.18
CA GLY A 279 5.58 -22.33 -14.06
C GLY A 279 6.07 -23.41 -13.11
N TYR A 280 7.35 -23.74 -13.20
CA TYR A 280 8.02 -24.63 -12.26
C TYR A 280 8.90 -23.82 -11.30
N TYR A 281 8.60 -23.86 -10.00
CA TYR A 281 9.36 -23.13 -8.98
C TYR A 281 10.44 -24.01 -8.32
N THR A 282 11.58 -23.39 -8.00
CA THR A 282 12.73 -24.02 -7.34
C THR A 282 13.08 -23.33 -6.02
N ASP A 283 12.10 -22.65 -5.42
CA ASP A 283 12.20 -21.85 -4.22
C ASP A 283 11.98 -22.64 -2.93
N ASN A 284 12.03 -21.96 -1.78
CA ASN A 284 11.98 -22.59 -0.47
C ASN A 284 10.73 -23.48 -0.29
N GLY A 285 10.95 -24.79 -0.14
CA GLY A 285 9.89 -25.81 -0.07
C GLY A 285 9.72 -26.62 -1.36
N ALA A 286 10.33 -26.20 -2.46
CA ALA A 286 10.37 -26.96 -3.72
C ALA A 286 11.46 -28.05 -3.71
N TYR A 287 11.29 -29.05 -4.59
CA TYR A 287 12.17 -30.23 -4.65
C TYR A 287 13.63 -29.89 -4.97
N TYR A 288 13.87 -28.92 -5.86
CA TYR A 288 15.23 -28.50 -6.28
C TYR A 288 15.70 -27.23 -5.57
N TYR A 289 15.15 -26.91 -4.41
CA TYR A 289 15.66 -25.80 -3.59
C TYR A 289 16.99 -26.17 -2.97
N TYR A 290 18.07 -25.52 -3.40
CA TYR A 290 19.43 -25.88 -2.96
C TYR A 290 19.84 -27.35 -3.24
N HIS A 291 19.15 -28.00 -4.18
CA HIS A 291 19.38 -29.38 -4.60
C HIS A 291 19.33 -29.51 -6.12
N THR A 292 20.14 -30.42 -6.67
CA THR A 292 20.13 -30.77 -8.10
C THR A 292 19.59 -32.18 -8.29
N GLU A 293 19.26 -32.52 -9.53
CA GLU A 293 19.02 -33.92 -9.88
C GLU A 293 20.30 -34.75 -9.66
N THR A 294 20.14 -36.01 -9.29
CA THR A 294 21.27 -36.87 -8.94
C THR A 294 22.24 -37.00 -10.12
N GLY A 295 23.50 -36.61 -9.89
CA GLY A 295 24.55 -36.66 -10.91
C GLY A 295 24.52 -35.49 -11.92
N MET A 296 23.67 -34.48 -11.70
CA MET A 296 23.57 -33.28 -12.53
C MET A 296 23.99 -32.03 -11.75
N ASN A 297 24.44 -31.00 -12.47
CA ASN A 297 24.50 -29.63 -11.96
C ASN A 297 23.15 -28.90 -12.15
N TYR A 298 23.04 -27.64 -11.72
CA TYR A 298 21.80 -26.87 -11.87
C TYR A 298 21.43 -26.59 -13.32
N GLU A 299 22.39 -26.23 -14.16
CA GLU A 299 22.15 -26.05 -15.59
C GLU A 299 21.51 -27.29 -16.23
N GLU A 300 22.07 -28.46 -15.96
CA GLU A 300 21.56 -29.74 -16.46
C GLU A 300 20.21 -30.09 -15.85
N THR A 301 20.02 -29.85 -14.55
CA THR A 301 18.77 -30.09 -13.84
C THR A 301 17.64 -29.24 -14.43
N VAL A 302 17.85 -27.93 -14.58
CA VAL A 302 16.85 -27.01 -15.14
C VAL A 302 16.50 -27.37 -16.59
N VAL A 303 17.51 -27.73 -17.40
CA VAL A 303 17.26 -28.23 -18.76
C VAL A 303 16.50 -29.57 -18.75
N SER A 304 16.81 -30.47 -17.82
CA SER A 304 16.10 -31.75 -17.65
C SER A 304 14.63 -31.54 -17.31
N ILE A 305 14.32 -30.65 -16.35
CA ILE A 305 12.95 -30.25 -15.97
C ILE A 305 12.17 -29.83 -17.21
N SER A 306 12.72 -28.91 -18.02
CA SER A 306 12.05 -28.41 -19.23
C SER A 306 11.71 -29.48 -20.28
N ARG A 307 12.46 -30.59 -20.29
CA ARG A 307 12.33 -31.66 -21.30
C ARG A 307 11.48 -32.83 -20.83
N ASN A 308 11.50 -33.10 -19.53
CA ASN A 308 10.94 -34.32 -18.95
C ASN A 308 9.61 -34.09 -18.23
N ILE A 309 9.27 -32.84 -17.90
CA ILE A 309 7.94 -32.51 -17.36
C ILE A 309 6.92 -32.52 -18.51
N SER A 310 5.87 -33.32 -18.33
CA SER A 310 4.75 -33.42 -19.28
C SER A 310 3.71 -32.31 -19.17
N LEU A 311 3.83 -31.44 -18.15
CA LEU A 311 2.97 -30.28 -17.95
C LEU A 311 3.38 -29.12 -18.87
N PRO A 312 2.43 -28.27 -19.30
CA PRO A 312 2.69 -27.16 -20.20
C PRO A 312 3.30 -25.96 -19.46
N ILE A 313 4.49 -26.14 -18.89
CA ILE A 313 5.21 -25.06 -18.20
C ILE A 313 5.70 -24.02 -19.21
N GLN A 314 5.53 -22.73 -18.88
CA GLN A 314 5.95 -21.61 -19.74
C GLN A 314 7.16 -20.86 -19.18
N TYR A 315 7.50 -21.12 -17.92
CA TYR A 315 8.70 -20.60 -17.29
C TYR A 315 9.21 -21.53 -16.18
N ILE A 316 10.51 -21.40 -15.89
CA ILE A 316 11.13 -22.01 -14.72
C ILE A 316 11.68 -20.88 -13.84
N GLN A 317 11.33 -20.90 -12.57
CA GLN A 317 11.90 -19.97 -11.59
C GLN A 317 13.23 -20.51 -11.08
N ILE A 318 14.23 -19.64 -10.99
CA ILE A 318 15.53 -19.91 -10.38
C ILE A 318 15.65 -19.09 -9.09
N ASP A 319 15.79 -19.77 -7.96
CA ASP A 319 15.81 -19.13 -6.64
C ASP A 319 17.19 -18.54 -6.28
N SER A 320 17.34 -18.00 -5.08
CA SER A 320 18.50 -17.28 -4.58
C SER A 320 19.86 -18.00 -4.63
N TRP A 321 19.93 -19.23 -5.13
CA TRP A 321 21.16 -19.98 -5.35
C TRP A 321 21.93 -19.57 -6.63
N TRP A 322 21.30 -18.85 -7.58
CA TRP A 322 21.90 -18.60 -8.90
C TRP A 322 22.87 -17.42 -9.03
N TYR A 323 22.79 -16.42 -8.14
CA TYR A 323 23.56 -15.17 -8.21
C TYR A 323 24.55 -15.01 -7.04
N TYR A 324 25.42 -14.00 -7.11
CA TYR A 324 26.41 -13.73 -6.06
C TYR A 324 25.78 -13.01 -4.87
N LYS A 325 25.97 -13.59 -3.68
CA LYS A 325 25.50 -13.04 -2.41
C LYS A 325 26.57 -12.20 -1.71
N GLY A 326 26.13 -11.16 -1.03
CA GLY A 326 26.97 -10.25 -0.23
C GLY A 326 26.55 -10.24 1.23
N ASN A 327 26.69 -9.07 1.86
CA ASN A 327 26.29 -8.87 3.25
C ASN A 327 24.84 -9.35 3.49
N ARG A 328 24.66 -10.11 4.58
CA ARG A 328 23.39 -10.72 5.00
C ARG A 328 22.68 -11.56 3.92
N ASP A 329 23.42 -12.16 3.01
CA ASP A 329 22.87 -12.92 1.87
C ASP A 329 21.99 -12.08 0.92
N GLY A 330 22.21 -10.76 0.90
CA GLY A 330 21.64 -9.85 -0.10
C GLY A 330 22.31 -10.03 -1.46
N VAL A 331 21.73 -9.45 -2.50
CA VAL A 331 22.29 -9.49 -3.86
C VAL A 331 23.55 -8.61 -3.91
N LYS A 332 24.71 -9.21 -4.13
CA LYS A 332 25.96 -8.50 -4.38
C LYS A 332 26.10 -8.15 -5.85
N GLU A 333 25.90 -9.15 -6.69
CA GLU A 333 25.93 -9.07 -8.15
C GLU A 333 24.88 -10.02 -8.71
N TRP A 334 23.97 -9.51 -9.53
CA TRP A 334 22.84 -10.23 -10.11
C TRP A 334 23.24 -10.86 -11.45
N SER A 335 24.33 -11.63 -11.41
CA SER A 335 24.93 -12.31 -12.57
C SER A 335 24.93 -13.82 -12.34
N PRO A 336 24.76 -14.65 -13.39
CA PRO A 336 24.81 -16.10 -13.24
C PRO A 336 26.19 -16.56 -12.83
N ARG A 337 26.22 -17.37 -11.78
CA ARG A 337 27.44 -17.98 -11.27
C ARG A 337 27.92 -19.11 -12.18
N PRO A 338 29.19 -19.11 -12.66
CA PRO A 338 29.71 -20.17 -13.53
C PRO A 338 29.72 -21.57 -12.89
N ASP A 339 29.76 -21.67 -11.56
CA ASP A 339 29.68 -22.97 -10.86
C ASP A 339 28.24 -23.52 -10.77
N ILE A 340 27.23 -22.70 -11.06
CA ILE A 340 25.81 -23.08 -11.10
C ILE A 340 25.35 -23.25 -12.55
N PHE A 341 25.69 -22.27 -13.40
CA PHE A 341 25.38 -22.21 -14.82
C PHE A 341 26.66 -22.03 -15.65
N PRO A 342 27.43 -23.11 -15.91
CA PRO A 342 28.71 -23.02 -16.63
C PRO A 342 28.60 -22.41 -18.04
N GLY A 343 27.47 -22.61 -18.72
CA GLY A 343 27.19 -22.00 -20.02
C GLY A 343 26.52 -20.62 -19.92
N GLY A 344 26.15 -20.19 -18.71
CA GLY A 344 25.34 -18.98 -18.46
C GLY A 344 23.88 -19.12 -18.89
N LEU A 345 23.03 -18.19 -18.44
CA LEU A 345 21.59 -18.21 -18.72
C LEU A 345 21.23 -18.21 -20.22
N PRO A 346 21.97 -17.54 -21.14
CA PRO A 346 21.65 -17.61 -22.57
C PRO A 346 21.77 -19.03 -23.15
N VAL A 347 22.72 -19.84 -22.68
CA VAL A 347 22.85 -21.25 -23.08
C VAL A 347 21.70 -22.08 -22.52
N VAL A 348 21.38 -21.90 -21.24
CA VAL A 348 20.25 -22.56 -20.57
C VAL A 348 18.95 -22.28 -21.32
N HIS A 349 18.65 -21.01 -21.58
CA HIS A 349 17.44 -20.57 -22.28
C HIS A 349 17.29 -21.24 -23.66
N ARG A 350 18.36 -21.30 -24.46
CA ARG A 350 18.35 -22.03 -25.74
C ARG A 350 18.12 -23.53 -25.57
N ARG A 351 18.74 -24.16 -24.58
CA ARG A 351 18.63 -25.61 -24.31
C ARG A 351 17.24 -26.03 -23.80
N MET A 352 16.49 -25.09 -23.22
CA MET A 352 15.10 -25.24 -22.78
C MET A 352 14.08 -24.88 -23.88
N ASN A 353 14.48 -24.76 -25.15
CA ASN A 353 13.62 -24.34 -26.25
C ASN A 353 12.91 -22.99 -26.00
N ASN A 354 13.62 -22.03 -25.41
CA ASN A 354 13.14 -20.68 -25.10
C ASN A 354 11.98 -20.61 -24.09
N ILE A 355 11.86 -21.60 -23.19
CA ILE A 355 11.06 -21.43 -21.97
C ILE A 355 11.66 -20.29 -21.14
N HIS A 356 10.81 -19.40 -20.65
CA HIS A 356 11.25 -18.21 -19.92
C HIS A 356 11.86 -18.56 -18.56
N ILE A 357 12.68 -17.63 -18.03
CA ILE A 357 13.27 -17.74 -16.70
C ILE A 357 12.68 -16.66 -15.82
N ALA A 358 12.07 -17.06 -14.70
CA ALA A 358 11.72 -16.14 -13.62
C ALA A 358 12.89 -16.09 -12.62
N ALA A 359 13.66 -15.03 -12.63
CA ALA A 359 14.89 -14.96 -11.86
C ALA A 359 14.66 -14.27 -10.51
N HIS A 360 14.83 -15.01 -9.41
CA HIS A 360 14.66 -14.48 -8.06
C HIS A 360 15.68 -13.35 -7.76
N ASN A 361 15.25 -12.32 -7.03
CA ASN A 361 16.12 -11.37 -6.36
C ASN A 361 15.71 -11.19 -4.90
N ARG A 362 16.68 -11.10 -3.99
CA ARG A 362 16.46 -10.62 -2.62
C ARG A 362 16.58 -9.09 -2.58
N TYR A 363 16.70 -8.51 -1.39
CA TYR A 363 17.22 -7.15 -1.25
C TYR A 363 18.67 -7.03 -1.72
N TRP A 364 19.08 -5.84 -2.14
CA TRP A 364 20.47 -5.56 -2.49
C TRP A 364 21.34 -5.52 -1.22
N ALA A 365 22.52 -6.13 -1.29
CA ALA A 365 23.48 -6.10 -0.19
C ALA A 365 24.12 -4.71 -0.11
N SER A 366 24.51 -4.29 1.11
CA SER A 366 25.23 -3.02 1.30
C SER A 366 26.57 -2.96 0.56
N ASP A 367 27.16 -4.11 0.23
CA ASP A 367 28.40 -4.25 -0.55
C ASP A 367 28.15 -4.61 -2.03
N THR A 368 26.95 -4.31 -2.54
CA THR A 368 26.60 -4.55 -3.95
C THR A 368 27.56 -3.84 -4.90
N VAL A 369 27.94 -4.52 -5.99
CA VAL A 369 28.88 -3.95 -6.98
C VAL A 369 28.25 -2.78 -7.74
N TYR A 370 26.92 -2.73 -7.83
CA TYR A 370 26.19 -1.72 -8.58
C TYR A 370 26.28 -0.32 -7.95
N SER A 371 26.52 -0.21 -6.64
CA SER A 371 26.67 1.09 -5.97
C SER A 371 27.93 1.87 -6.37
N LYS A 372 28.83 1.24 -7.13
CA LYS A 372 30.00 1.90 -7.74
C LYS A 372 29.65 2.74 -8.97
N THR A 373 28.51 2.44 -9.60
CA THR A 373 28.10 3.03 -10.88
C THR A 373 26.74 3.71 -10.79
N TYR A 374 25.88 3.24 -9.89
CA TYR A 374 24.50 3.70 -9.72
C TYR A 374 24.28 4.26 -8.32
N ALA A 375 23.26 5.10 -8.17
CA ALA A 375 22.92 5.74 -6.92
C ALA A 375 22.17 4.76 -6.00
N PHE A 376 22.73 4.51 -4.82
CA PHE A 376 22.14 3.65 -3.80
C PHE A 376 22.09 4.37 -2.46
N VAL A 377 20.96 4.24 -1.75
CA VAL A 377 20.93 4.43 -0.31
C VAL A 377 21.46 3.15 0.32
N ILE A 378 22.53 3.28 1.11
CA ILE A 378 23.18 2.16 1.77
C ILE A 378 22.90 2.26 3.26
N ASP A 379 22.43 1.15 3.84
CA ASP A 379 22.31 0.95 5.28
C ASP A 379 23.35 -0.11 5.69
N PRO A 380 24.57 0.31 6.08
CA PRO A 380 25.62 -0.62 6.48
C PRO A 380 25.28 -1.40 7.75
N LEU A 381 24.49 -0.80 8.66
CA LEU A 381 24.10 -1.44 9.92
C LEU A 381 23.17 -2.62 9.65
N GLN A 382 22.19 -2.44 8.76
CA GLN A 382 21.28 -3.49 8.36
C GLN A 382 21.80 -4.35 7.20
N GLY A 383 22.98 -4.03 6.64
CA GLY A 383 23.59 -4.77 5.53
C GLY A 383 22.78 -4.71 4.23
N LYS A 384 21.92 -3.69 4.08
CA LYS A 384 20.99 -3.54 2.94
C LYS A 384 21.34 -2.32 2.11
N ALA A 385 20.93 -2.33 0.86
CA ALA A 385 20.95 -1.17 -0.01
C ALA A 385 19.67 -1.08 -0.84
N LEU A 386 19.34 0.13 -1.28
CA LEU A 386 18.18 0.42 -2.12
C LEU A 386 18.63 1.34 -3.26
N PRO A 387 18.43 0.96 -4.54
CA PRO A 387 18.66 1.88 -5.65
C PRO A 387 17.68 3.05 -5.56
N ILE A 388 18.16 4.28 -5.72
CA ILE A 388 17.32 5.48 -5.66
C ILE A 388 17.06 6.06 -7.05
N SER A 389 15.83 6.52 -7.28
CA SER A 389 15.33 6.85 -8.61
C SER A 389 16.00 8.09 -9.23
N ASN A 390 16.62 7.88 -10.39
CA ASN A 390 16.85 8.79 -11.54
C ASN A 390 17.95 8.25 -12.48
N ASP A 391 18.53 7.08 -12.19
CA ASP A 391 19.53 6.43 -13.02
C ASP A 391 18.94 5.31 -13.88
N SER A 392 19.69 4.89 -14.91
CA SER A 392 19.35 3.82 -15.83
C SER A 392 19.44 2.42 -15.20
N PHE A 393 19.60 2.30 -13.87
CA PHE A 393 19.94 1.05 -13.20
C PHE A 393 19.04 -0.12 -13.63
N TRP A 394 17.71 0.03 -13.55
CA TRP A 394 16.78 -1.03 -13.92
C TRP A 394 16.75 -1.32 -15.42
N ILE A 395 17.02 -0.32 -16.26
CA ILE A 395 17.09 -0.47 -17.70
C ILE A 395 18.36 -1.25 -18.06
N ASP A 396 19.50 -0.89 -17.48
CA ASP A 396 20.78 -1.56 -17.76
C ASP A 396 20.84 -2.96 -17.17
N LEU A 397 20.15 -3.19 -16.04
CA LEU A 397 20.08 -4.50 -15.40
C LEU A 397 19.21 -5.50 -16.18
N LEU A 398 18.11 -5.02 -16.79
CA LEU A 398 17.10 -5.88 -17.43
C LEU A 398 17.09 -5.81 -18.97
N GLY A 399 17.79 -4.82 -19.56
CA GLY A 399 17.74 -4.46 -20.98
C GLY A 399 18.79 -5.10 -21.87
#